data_AF-A0A5C7T1V8-F1
#
_entry.id   AF-A0A5C7T1V8-F1
#
_cell.length_a   1.000
_cell.length_b   1.000
_cell.length_c   1.000
_cell.angle_alpha   90.00
_cell.angle_beta   90.00
_cell.angle_gamma   90.00
#
_symmetry.space_group_name_H-M   'P 1'
#
loop_
_entity.id
_entity.type
_entity.pdbx_description
1 polymer ?
#
loop_
_entity_poly.entity_id
_entity_poly.type
_entity_poly.pdbx_seq_one_letter_code
_entity_poly.pdbx_strand_id
1 'polypeptide(L)'
;MALQKKDREFRLPKITYLDFKTIEMDRVLTGLFERLEHGGYPSVFRDKRELTVDKFVDDILEASGRFLGFAQHREIVTRWVETHLMDIVNRGRKNAAVAGPRPLHGYTYRFRNPKHSRDYGAAQHLYQMLHHARHLSGHNAIKHLKTFFFDGFDKLTRELNDRALTDIETATLLHFLSQRKDTADTRAGGDRFAPVCIGSADLMAEDIQRLLFYSPFMPRSVMVEYLKVLLSFHLALYHLRLLKLLPAWQKLSGANALCAETACPMKPREQSQPQGDCPYTLGLFVDLSGTAESATAAMAEHSADGYYRRIPGFVRAYFVAKKLDEFSEHLVRRGKLIRPLNAVFSVSELYGLQGEPFAEERDKFFGERLAGLLESLSEGESGLDAEVEAITKMGLSDFETYIEILVALRGAFHRKYIIESLDATMLKNKAGALLAQTRARNAPRRFALDSRLLEVLLQIAVLRPGGDKGYFTGEMRIDDLLAFLRERYSLYIDQLPPGEGFGAPTIDERKALRSNVQAFTGRLREIGFYRDLSDAYVTQTVVPRYTIEEKTEGART
;
A
#
# COMPACT_ATOMS: atom_id res chain seq x y z
N MET A 1 -9.22 31.19 12.04
CA MET A 1 -10.64 31.04 11.63
C MET A 1 -10.91 29.62 11.16
N ALA A 2 -12.15 29.14 11.25
CA ALA A 2 -12.48 27.74 11.01
C ALA A 2 -13.27 27.55 9.70
N LEU A 3 -12.61 27.05 8.65
CA LEU A 3 -13.26 26.59 7.41
C LEU A 3 -14.49 25.72 7.70
N GLN A 4 -15.60 25.90 6.98
CA GLN A 4 -16.75 25.02 7.18
C GLN A 4 -16.41 23.57 6.83
N LYS A 5 -17.20 22.61 7.34
CA LYS A 5 -16.97 21.17 7.11
C LYS A 5 -16.89 20.83 5.61
N LYS A 6 -17.75 21.46 4.80
CA LYS A 6 -17.83 21.26 3.35
C LYS A 6 -16.55 21.68 2.62
N ASP A 7 -15.86 22.71 3.11
CA ASP A 7 -14.65 23.25 2.46
C ASP A 7 -13.41 22.43 2.82
N ARG A 8 -13.32 21.99 4.09
CA ARG A 8 -12.18 21.20 4.59
C ARG A 8 -12.19 19.72 4.18
N GLU A 9 -13.28 19.20 3.61
CA GLU A 9 -13.38 17.78 3.26
C GLU A 9 -12.43 17.46 2.10
N PHE A 10 -11.44 16.61 2.38
CA PHE A 10 -10.41 16.20 1.42
C PHE A 10 -10.57 14.75 0.97
N ARG A 11 -11.23 13.88 1.73
CA ARG A 11 -11.29 12.45 1.41
C ARG A 11 -12.18 12.19 0.19
N LEU A 12 -11.66 11.47 -0.80
CA LEU A 12 -12.39 11.01 -1.99
C LEU A 12 -12.04 9.53 -2.29
N PRO A 13 -12.88 8.56 -1.88
CA PRO A 13 -12.62 7.15 -2.11
C PRO A 13 -12.51 6.73 -3.59
N LYS A 14 -13.00 7.55 -4.52
CA LYS A 14 -12.79 7.40 -5.98
C LYS A 14 -11.32 7.47 -6.39
N ILE A 15 -10.48 8.17 -5.60
CA ILE A 15 -9.03 8.23 -5.81
C ILE A 15 -8.32 7.16 -4.98
N THR A 16 -8.56 7.17 -3.67
CA THR A 16 -7.99 6.22 -2.73
C THR A 16 -8.84 6.15 -1.46
N TYR A 17 -8.92 4.96 -0.86
CA TYR A 17 -9.58 4.78 0.42
C TYR A 17 -8.71 5.20 1.61
N LEU A 18 -7.41 5.36 1.38
CA LEU A 18 -6.42 5.73 2.38
C LEU A 18 -6.65 7.16 2.87
N ASP A 19 -6.82 7.34 4.18
CA ASP A 19 -7.04 8.65 4.82
C ASP A 19 -5.72 9.39 5.14
N PHE A 20 -4.62 9.02 4.46
CA PHE A 20 -3.26 9.53 4.63
C PHE A 20 -2.79 9.68 6.09
N LYS A 21 -3.23 8.80 6.97
CA LYS A 21 -2.73 8.69 8.35
C LYS A 21 -1.67 7.61 8.45
N THR A 22 -0.86 7.66 9.50
CA THR A 22 0.08 6.58 9.80
C THR A 22 -0.66 5.27 10.01
N ILE A 23 -0.28 4.24 9.26
CA ILE A 23 -0.82 2.88 9.34
C ILE A 23 0.22 1.91 9.90
N GLU A 24 -0.24 0.79 10.43
CA GLU A 24 0.61 -0.35 10.83
C GLU A 24 0.11 -1.61 10.13
N MET A 25 0.99 -2.34 9.46
CA MET A 25 0.59 -3.42 8.55
C MET A 25 -0.09 -4.60 9.25
N ASP A 26 0.14 -4.81 10.55
CA ASP A 26 -0.63 -5.81 11.30
C ASP A 26 -2.12 -5.46 11.36
N ARG A 27 -2.45 -4.17 11.51
CA ARG A 27 -3.84 -3.67 11.56
C ARG A 27 -4.46 -3.63 10.17
N VAL A 28 -3.65 -3.32 9.16
CA VAL A 28 -4.07 -3.40 7.74
C VAL A 28 -4.43 -4.84 7.39
N LEU A 29 -3.58 -5.81 7.73
CA LEU A 29 -3.84 -7.21 7.45
C LEU A 29 -5.05 -7.74 8.24
N THR A 30 -5.18 -7.33 9.51
CA THR A 30 -6.38 -7.60 10.32
C THR A 30 -7.66 -7.07 9.67
N GLY A 31 -7.63 -5.84 9.15
CA GLY A 31 -8.76 -5.25 8.41
C GLY A 31 -9.01 -5.92 7.06
N LEU A 32 -7.97 -6.48 6.42
CA LEU A 32 -8.08 -7.19 5.15
C LEU A 32 -8.75 -8.55 5.35
N PHE A 33 -8.44 -9.28 6.43
CA PHE A 33 -9.05 -10.58 6.73
C PHE A 33 -10.57 -10.53 6.82
N GLU A 34 -11.09 -9.52 7.51
CA GLU A 34 -12.51 -9.23 7.55
C GLU A 34 -13.14 -9.12 6.16
N ARG A 35 -12.49 -8.37 5.27
CA ARG A 35 -12.98 -8.14 3.91
C ARG A 35 -12.84 -9.39 3.06
N LEU A 36 -11.77 -10.17 3.25
CA LEU A 36 -11.62 -11.47 2.61
C LEU A 36 -12.76 -12.40 3.03
N GLU A 37 -13.09 -12.48 4.32
CA GLU A 37 -14.19 -13.34 4.80
C GLU A 37 -15.54 -12.89 4.24
N HIS A 38 -15.83 -11.59 4.30
CA HIS A 38 -17.15 -11.02 3.99
C HIS A 38 -17.27 -10.38 2.61
N GLY A 39 -16.53 -10.86 1.60
CA GLY A 39 -16.71 -10.40 0.20
C GLY A 39 -16.55 -8.89 0.02
N GLY A 40 -15.59 -8.30 0.73
CA GLY A 40 -15.23 -6.89 0.69
C GLY A 40 -15.92 -6.03 1.74
N TYR A 41 -16.93 -6.55 2.45
CA TYR A 41 -17.60 -5.81 3.51
C TYR A 41 -16.76 -5.79 4.79
N PRO A 42 -16.87 -4.72 5.59
CA PRO A 42 -16.42 -4.78 6.97
C PRO A 42 -17.31 -5.72 7.81
N SER A 43 -16.94 -5.98 9.05
CA SER A 43 -17.65 -6.82 10.02
C SER A 43 -18.05 -6.02 11.24
N VAL A 44 -19.17 -6.43 11.83
CA VAL A 44 -19.69 -5.86 13.07
C VAL A 44 -19.80 -6.98 14.10
N PHE A 45 -19.34 -6.66 15.31
CA PHE A 45 -19.43 -7.52 16.48
C PHE A 45 -20.61 -7.11 17.36
N ARG A 46 -21.28 -8.11 17.94
CA ARG A 46 -22.27 -7.87 19.01
C ARG A 46 -21.57 -7.55 20.34
N ASP A 47 -20.50 -8.27 20.65
CA ASP A 47 -19.67 -7.99 21.82
C ASP A 47 -18.65 -6.89 21.50
N LYS A 48 -18.76 -5.76 22.20
CA LYS A 48 -17.88 -4.59 22.07
C LYS A 48 -16.88 -4.47 23.22
N ARG A 49 -16.78 -5.48 24.09
CA ARG A 49 -15.82 -5.47 25.21
C ARG A 49 -14.40 -5.37 24.68
N GLU A 50 -13.67 -4.43 25.25
CA GLU A 50 -12.25 -4.25 25.00
C GLU A 50 -11.47 -5.46 25.54
N LEU A 51 -10.60 -6.02 24.71
CA LEU A 51 -9.73 -7.13 25.05
C LEU A 51 -8.39 -6.61 25.57
N THR A 52 -7.86 -7.24 26.60
CA THR A 52 -6.61 -6.88 27.27
C THR A 52 -5.69 -8.09 27.31
N VAL A 53 -4.39 -7.87 27.54
CA VAL A 53 -3.42 -8.97 27.69
C VAL A 53 -3.87 -9.93 28.80
N ASP A 54 -4.30 -9.41 29.95
CA ASP A 54 -4.75 -10.23 31.08
C ASP A 54 -5.87 -11.19 30.71
N LYS A 55 -6.84 -10.76 29.89
CA LYS A 55 -7.94 -11.64 29.46
C LYS A 55 -7.45 -12.83 28.64
N PHE A 56 -6.55 -12.59 27.69
CA PHE A 56 -5.95 -13.67 26.91
C PHE A 56 -5.07 -14.59 27.76
N VAL A 57 -4.37 -14.03 28.76
CA VAL A 57 -3.60 -14.82 29.72
C VAL A 57 -4.54 -15.70 30.55
N ASP A 58 -5.60 -15.12 31.11
CA ASP A 58 -6.62 -15.84 31.90
C ASP A 58 -7.21 -17.00 31.10
N ASP A 59 -7.63 -16.76 29.85
CA ASP A 59 -8.14 -17.79 28.95
C ASP A 59 -7.13 -18.95 28.75
N ILE A 60 -5.85 -18.64 28.56
CA ILE A 60 -4.78 -19.65 28.43
C ILE A 60 -4.61 -20.45 29.72
N LEU A 61 -4.61 -19.78 30.87
CA LEU A 61 -4.39 -20.43 32.17
C LEU A 61 -5.57 -21.32 32.58
N GLU A 62 -6.80 -20.94 32.22
CA GLU A 62 -8.01 -21.74 32.46
C GLU A 62 -8.04 -23.02 31.60
N ALA A 63 -7.45 -22.98 30.40
CA ALA A 63 -7.32 -24.12 29.50
C ALA A 63 -6.15 -25.06 29.87
N SER A 64 -6.04 -25.43 31.15
CA SER A 64 -4.93 -26.24 31.70
C SER A 64 -4.75 -27.62 31.04
N GLY A 65 -5.81 -28.19 30.46
CA GLY A 65 -5.74 -29.43 29.68
C GLY A 65 -5.06 -29.28 28.31
N ARG A 66 -4.90 -28.04 27.80
CA ARG A 66 -4.20 -27.74 26.54
C ARG A 66 -2.85 -27.04 26.78
N PHE A 67 -2.75 -26.22 27.81
CA PHE A 67 -1.55 -25.46 28.16
C PHE A 67 -0.93 -25.98 29.46
N LEU A 68 -0.31 -27.16 29.37
CA LEU A 68 0.33 -27.83 30.50
C LEU A 68 1.48 -26.98 31.06
N GLY A 69 1.48 -26.72 32.37
CA GLY A 69 2.55 -25.95 33.03
C GLY A 69 2.38 -24.43 33.01
N PHE A 70 1.40 -23.90 32.26
CA PHE A 70 1.25 -22.44 32.09
C PHE A 70 0.71 -21.76 33.35
N ALA A 71 -0.22 -22.43 34.07
CA ALA A 71 -0.83 -21.90 35.30
C ALA A 71 0.21 -21.59 36.40
N GLN A 72 1.33 -22.32 36.44
CA GLN A 72 2.42 -22.10 37.39
C GLN A 72 3.30 -20.89 37.03
N HIS A 73 3.19 -20.35 35.81
CA HIS A 73 4.12 -19.38 35.25
C HIS A 73 3.43 -18.17 34.62
N ARG A 74 2.40 -17.61 35.27
CA ARG A 74 1.61 -16.47 34.76
C ARG A 74 2.45 -15.32 34.19
N GLU A 75 3.53 -14.93 34.87
CA GLU A 75 4.38 -13.82 34.40
C GLU A 75 5.03 -14.11 33.04
N ILE A 76 5.53 -15.33 32.84
CA ILE A 76 6.14 -15.77 31.59
C ILE A 76 5.09 -15.78 30.48
N VAL A 77 3.89 -16.33 30.76
CA VAL A 77 2.77 -16.34 29.83
C VAL A 77 2.37 -14.92 29.43
N THR A 78 2.29 -14.01 30.40
CA THR A 78 1.96 -12.59 30.16
C THR A 78 2.95 -11.95 29.21
N ARG A 79 4.26 -12.09 29.47
CA ARG A 79 5.31 -11.55 28.59
C ARG A 79 5.24 -12.15 27.20
N TRP A 80 5.01 -13.47 27.10
CA TRP A 80 4.90 -14.15 25.81
C TRP A 80 3.69 -13.67 25.00
N VAL A 81 2.50 -13.61 25.61
CA VAL A 81 1.28 -13.08 24.97
C VAL A 81 1.50 -11.64 24.50
N GLU A 82 2.01 -10.78 25.36
CA GLU A 82 2.27 -9.37 25.06
C GLU A 82 3.26 -9.17 23.89
N THR A 83 4.31 -9.99 23.82
CA THR A 83 5.41 -9.78 22.86
C THR A 83 5.23 -10.52 21.54
N HIS A 84 4.73 -11.77 21.58
CA HIS A 84 4.70 -12.68 20.44
C HIS A 84 3.31 -12.84 19.82
N LEU A 85 2.24 -12.68 20.61
CA LEU A 85 0.87 -12.95 20.14
C LEU A 85 0.05 -11.68 19.87
N MET A 86 0.39 -10.55 20.48
CA MET A 86 -0.42 -9.32 20.44
C MET A 86 0.26 -8.15 19.71
N ASP A 87 -0.52 -7.44 18.88
CA ASP A 87 -0.19 -6.08 18.43
C ASP A 87 -0.59 -5.09 19.54
N ILE A 88 0.38 -4.33 20.03
CA ILE A 88 0.20 -3.36 21.11
C ILE A 88 0.53 -1.97 20.59
N VAL A 89 -0.47 -1.08 20.67
CA VAL A 89 -0.26 0.34 20.39
C VAL A 89 0.50 0.98 21.54
N ASN A 90 1.40 1.92 21.25
CA ASN A 90 2.18 2.65 22.27
C ASN A 90 2.92 1.73 23.26
N ARG A 91 3.43 0.58 22.80
CA ARG A 91 4.16 -0.39 23.63
C ARG A 91 5.22 0.31 24.49
N GLY A 92 5.26 -0.02 25.77
CA GLY A 92 6.17 0.58 26.76
C GLY A 92 5.77 1.98 27.26
N ARG A 93 4.61 2.52 26.89
CA ARG A 93 4.07 3.79 27.40
C ARG A 93 2.86 3.57 28.30
N LYS A 94 2.52 4.57 29.13
CA LYS A 94 1.35 4.54 30.03
C LYS A 94 0.01 4.32 29.32
N ASN A 95 -0.07 4.68 28.05
CA ASN A 95 -1.26 4.51 27.21
C ASN A 95 -1.12 3.32 26.24
N ALA A 96 -0.36 2.30 26.61
CA ALA A 96 -0.29 1.04 25.89
C ALA A 96 -1.67 0.36 25.87
N ALA A 97 -2.08 -0.14 24.72
CA ALA A 97 -3.35 -0.87 24.59
C ALA A 97 -3.24 -1.95 23.51
N VAL A 98 -4.02 -3.01 23.66
CA VAL A 98 -4.08 -4.09 22.67
C VAL A 98 -4.84 -3.58 21.45
N ALA A 99 -4.24 -3.64 20.27
CA ALA A 99 -4.95 -3.45 19.00
C ALA A 99 -5.71 -4.73 18.63
N GLY A 100 -5.09 -5.88 18.82
CA GLY A 100 -5.63 -7.21 18.57
C GLY A 100 -4.51 -8.24 18.54
N PRO A 101 -4.82 -9.53 18.34
CA PRO A 101 -3.80 -10.52 18.10
C PRO A 101 -3.08 -10.27 16.77
N ARG A 102 -1.83 -10.73 16.67
CA ARG A 102 -1.07 -10.70 15.42
C ARG A 102 -1.84 -11.43 14.32
N PRO A 103 -1.75 -10.97 13.07
CA PRO A 103 -2.54 -11.50 11.96
C PRO A 103 -1.97 -12.80 11.38
N LEU A 104 -1.72 -13.81 12.22
CA LEU A 104 -1.22 -15.12 11.77
C LEU A 104 -2.33 -16.01 11.19
N HIS A 105 -3.60 -15.73 11.50
CA HIS A 105 -4.74 -16.44 10.93
C HIS A 105 -5.90 -15.51 10.60
N GLY A 106 -6.66 -15.86 9.58
CA GLY A 106 -7.75 -15.06 9.00
C GLY A 106 -8.89 -14.76 9.94
N TYR A 107 -9.01 -15.43 11.10
CA TYR A 107 -10.05 -15.12 12.08
C TYR A 107 -9.56 -14.32 13.30
N THR A 108 -8.28 -13.97 13.39
CA THR A 108 -7.79 -13.14 14.50
C THR A 108 -8.43 -11.75 14.53
N TYR A 109 -8.96 -11.26 13.39
CA TYR A 109 -9.69 -9.98 13.35
C TYR A 109 -10.90 -9.93 14.27
N ARG A 110 -11.46 -11.08 14.65
CA ARG A 110 -12.59 -11.15 15.60
C ARG A 110 -12.22 -10.70 17.01
N PHE A 111 -10.92 -10.65 17.32
CA PHE A 111 -10.38 -10.28 18.62
C PHE A 111 -9.67 -8.92 18.60
N ARG A 112 -9.87 -8.12 17.55
CA ARG A 112 -9.35 -6.77 17.54
C ARG A 112 -10.17 -5.87 18.46
N ASN A 113 -9.53 -4.82 18.95
CA ASN A 113 -10.16 -3.66 19.55
C ASN A 113 -10.32 -2.58 18.46
N PRO A 114 -11.53 -2.35 17.89
CA PRO A 114 -11.70 -1.46 16.74
C PRO A 114 -11.21 -0.02 16.98
N LYS A 115 -11.21 0.44 18.23
CA LYS A 115 -10.68 1.75 18.64
C LYS A 115 -9.16 1.86 18.40
N HIS A 116 -8.42 0.77 18.61
CA HIS A 116 -6.96 0.71 18.56
C HIS A 116 -6.43 0.06 17.27
N SER A 117 -7.26 -0.69 16.55
CA SER A 117 -6.92 -1.41 15.32
C SER A 117 -7.30 -0.66 14.02
N ARG A 118 -7.22 0.68 14.02
CA ARG A 118 -7.55 1.48 12.82
C ARG A 118 -6.47 1.33 11.75
N ASP A 119 -6.87 0.98 10.54
CA ASP A 119 -6.04 0.85 9.34
C ASP A 119 -6.20 2.03 8.36
N TYR A 120 -7.08 2.99 8.71
CA TYR A 120 -7.35 4.21 7.95
C TYR A 120 -7.70 3.97 6.46
N GLY A 121 -8.40 2.86 6.18
CA GLY A 121 -8.89 2.52 4.84
C GLY A 121 -7.89 1.77 3.96
N ALA A 122 -6.67 1.49 4.44
CA ALA A 122 -5.66 0.75 3.70
C ALA A 122 -6.14 -0.67 3.32
N ALA A 123 -6.81 -1.39 4.22
CA ALA A 123 -7.33 -2.72 3.92
C ALA A 123 -8.45 -2.69 2.88
N GLN A 124 -9.29 -1.65 2.91
CA GLN A 124 -10.29 -1.44 1.88
C GLN A 124 -9.62 -1.18 0.54
N HIS A 125 -8.60 -0.32 0.51
CA HIS A 125 -7.86 -0.03 -0.71
C HIS A 125 -7.24 -1.29 -1.32
N LEU A 126 -6.55 -2.10 -0.50
CA LEU A 126 -5.99 -3.38 -0.93
C LEU A 126 -7.05 -4.32 -1.48
N TYR A 127 -8.16 -4.50 -0.77
CA TYR A 127 -9.25 -5.36 -1.24
C TYR A 127 -9.83 -4.87 -2.57
N GLN A 128 -10.05 -3.56 -2.72
CA GLN A 128 -10.62 -3.00 -3.96
C GLN A 128 -9.64 -3.07 -5.13
N MET A 129 -8.34 -2.91 -4.89
CA MET A 129 -7.32 -3.20 -5.90
C MET A 129 -7.44 -4.66 -6.37
N LEU A 130 -7.49 -5.63 -5.44
CA LEU A 130 -7.65 -7.04 -5.82
C LEU A 130 -8.98 -7.31 -6.51
N HIS A 131 -10.09 -6.79 -6.01
CA HIS A 131 -11.41 -7.03 -6.58
C HIS A 131 -11.51 -6.59 -8.04
N HIS A 132 -10.85 -5.47 -8.38
CA HIS A 132 -10.91 -4.88 -9.72
C HIS A 132 -9.75 -5.27 -10.64
N ALA A 133 -8.72 -5.98 -10.17
CA ALA A 133 -7.63 -6.41 -11.05
C ALA A 133 -8.14 -7.29 -12.19
N ARG A 134 -7.61 -7.07 -13.39
CA ARG A 134 -8.08 -7.62 -14.67
C ARG A 134 -7.78 -9.11 -14.79
N HIS A 135 -8.41 -9.73 -15.79
CA HIS A 135 -8.18 -11.13 -16.19
C HIS A 135 -8.35 -12.15 -15.04
N LEU A 136 -9.26 -11.87 -14.10
CA LEU A 136 -9.50 -12.67 -12.90
C LEU A 136 -8.28 -12.83 -11.97
N SER A 137 -7.16 -12.14 -12.24
CA SER A 137 -5.93 -12.25 -11.45
C SER A 137 -6.18 -11.90 -9.98
N GLY A 138 -6.92 -10.82 -9.75
CA GLY A 138 -7.28 -10.38 -8.42
C GLY A 138 -8.27 -11.29 -7.70
N HIS A 139 -9.22 -11.88 -8.42
CA HIS A 139 -10.13 -12.88 -7.87
C HIS A 139 -9.38 -14.14 -7.43
N ASN A 140 -8.41 -14.59 -8.24
CA ASN A 140 -7.52 -15.70 -7.89
C ASN A 140 -6.64 -15.36 -6.69
N ALA A 141 -6.07 -14.16 -6.63
CA ALA A 141 -5.32 -13.68 -5.48
C ALA A 141 -6.17 -13.68 -4.20
N ILE A 142 -7.41 -13.17 -4.25
CA ILE A 142 -8.36 -13.22 -3.13
C ILE A 142 -8.62 -14.67 -2.72
N LYS A 143 -8.86 -15.58 -3.67
CA LYS A 143 -9.08 -17.01 -3.40
C LYS A 143 -7.86 -17.61 -2.69
N HIS A 144 -6.64 -17.41 -3.20
CA HIS A 144 -5.42 -17.93 -2.60
C HIS A 144 -5.16 -17.34 -1.21
N LEU A 145 -5.40 -16.04 -1.02
CA LEU A 145 -5.32 -15.40 0.30
C LEU A 145 -6.32 -16.03 1.27
N LYS A 146 -7.56 -16.28 0.83
CA LYS A 146 -8.58 -16.94 1.66
C LYS A 146 -8.16 -18.37 2.01
N THR A 147 -7.70 -19.14 1.03
CA THR A 147 -7.20 -20.50 1.26
C THR A 147 -6.07 -20.48 2.28
N PHE A 148 -5.06 -19.63 2.11
CA PHE A 148 -3.92 -19.58 3.02
C PHE A 148 -4.32 -19.11 4.43
N PHE A 149 -4.97 -17.95 4.54
CA PHE A 149 -5.22 -17.31 5.83
C PHE A 149 -6.26 -18.03 6.67
N PHE A 150 -7.24 -18.70 6.06
CA PHE A 150 -8.33 -19.39 6.78
C PHE A 150 -8.18 -20.91 6.81
N ASP A 151 -7.03 -21.44 6.39
CA ASP A 151 -6.72 -22.87 6.47
C ASP A 151 -6.68 -23.37 7.92
N GLY A 152 -7.02 -24.65 8.13
CA GLY A 152 -6.96 -25.28 9.44
C GLY A 152 -8.16 -24.99 10.37
N PHE A 153 -9.20 -24.30 9.89
CA PHE A 153 -10.46 -24.10 10.63
C PHE A 153 -11.66 -24.60 9.81
N ASP A 154 -12.41 -25.57 10.35
CA ASP A 154 -13.65 -26.04 9.73
C ASP A 154 -14.79 -25.08 10.07
N LYS A 155 -15.41 -24.48 9.05
CA LYS A 155 -16.50 -23.51 9.23
C LYS A 155 -17.80 -24.12 9.74
N LEU A 156 -18.04 -25.40 9.48
CA LEU A 156 -19.26 -26.13 9.85
C LEU A 156 -19.17 -26.60 11.29
N THR A 157 -18.11 -27.32 11.64
CA THR A 157 -17.92 -27.86 13.00
C THR A 157 -17.41 -26.79 13.97
N ARG A 158 -16.79 -25.72 13.45
CA ARG A 158 -16.03 -24.71 14.22
C ARG A 158 -14.87 -25.30 14.99
N GLU A 159 -14.37 -26.45 14.54
CA GLU A 159 -13.23 -27.12 15.13
C GLU A 159 -11.96 -26.82 14.35
N LEU A 160 -10.85 -26.90 15.07
CA LEU A 160 -9.52 -26.75 14.50
C LEU A 160 -9.06 -28.09 13.98
N ASN A 161 -8.46 -28.07 12.79
CA ASN A 161 -7.74 -29.23 12.30
C ASN A 161 -6.34 -29.22 12.92
N ASP A 162 -6.18 -29.90 14.05
CA ASP A 162 -4.91 -30.01 14.77
C ASP A 162 -3.76 -30.55 13.90
N ARG A 163 -4.06 -31.30 12.82
CA ARG A 163 -3.05 -31.81 11.88
C ARG A 163 -2.59 -30.77 10.85
N ALA A 164 -3.37 -29.72 10.61
CA ALA A 164 -3.03 -28.64 9.69
C ALA A 164 -2.17 -27.54 10.36
N LEU A 165 -2.09 -27.54 11.69
CA LEU A 165 -1.43 -26.50 12.47
C LEU A 165 -0.04 -26.94 12.88
N THR A 166 0.98 -26.33 12.26
CA THR A 166 2.39 -26.64 12.53
C THR A 166 3.07 -25.63 13.45
N ASP A 167 2.49 -24.45 13.70
CA ASP A 167 3.09 -23.41 14.52
C ASP A 167 2.33 -23.09 15.82
N ILE A 168 3.07 -22.98 16.92
CA ILE A 168 2.56 -22.80 18.28
C ILE A 168 1.80 -21.46 18.43
N GLU A 169 2.29 -20.40 17.80
CA GLU A 169 1.67 -19.07 17.89
C GLU A 169 0.28 -19.08 17.25
N THR A 170 0.15 -19.61 16.03
CA THR A 170 -1.15 -19.74 15.36
C THR A 170 -2.06 -20.69 16.12
N ALA A 171 -1.58 -21.88 16.53
CA ALA A 171 -2.38 -22.81 17.32
C ALA A 171 -2.95 -22.16 18.60
N THR A 172 -2.14 -21.34 19.28
CA THR A 172 -2.57 -20.59 20.46
C THR A 172 -3.59 -19.52 20.12
N LEU A 173 -3.39 -18.74 19.06
CA LEU A 173 -4.35 -17.73 18.63
C LEU A 173 -5.71 -18.33 18.23
N LEU A 174 -5.68 -19.54 17.66
CA LEU A 174 -6.86 -20.27 17.27
C LEU A 174 -7.65 -20.81 18.47
N HIS A 175 -7.01 -21.06 19.61
CA HIS A 175 -7.71 -21.43 20.84
C HIS A 175 -8.79 -20.40 21.23
N PHE A 176 -8.51 -19.11 21.05
CA PHE A 176 -9.46 -18.04 21.35
C PHE A 176 -10.69 -18.05 20.44
N LEU A 177 -10.62 -18.65 19.23
CA LEU A 177 -11.65 -18.52 18.19
C LEU A 177 -13.03 -19.02 18.52
N SER A 178 -13.15 -19.99 19.43
CA SER A 178 -14.43 -20.58 19.80
C SER A 178 -15.40 -19.58 20.45
N GLN A 179 -14.90 -18.41 20.87
CA GLN A 179 -15.63 -17.51 21.77
C GLN A 179 -16.36 -16.34 21.10
N ARG A 180 -15.98 -15.87 19.90
CA ARG A 180 -16.54 -14.64 19.27
C ARG A 180 -17.12 -14.86 17.87
N LYS A 181 -18.31 -14.27 17.64
CA LYS A 181 -19.05 -14.29 16.37
C LYS A 181 -19.19 -12.88 15.80
N ASP A 182 -19.25 -12.80 14.48
CA ASP A 182 -19.35 -11.55 13.72
C ASP A 182 -20.27 -11.72 12.49
N THR A 183 -20.69 -10.59 11.91
CA THR A 183 -21.51 -10.55 10.71
C THR A 183 -21.05 -9.44 9.78
N ALA A 184 -21.19 -9.64 8.47
CA ALA A 184 -20.91 -8.61 7.47
C ALA A 184 -21.76 -7.35 7.70
N ASP A 185 -21.13 -6.19 7.67
CA ASP A 185 -21.79 -4.89 7.65
C ASP A 185 -22.08 -4.45 6.22
N THR A 186 -23.19 -4.95 5.69
CA THR A 186 -23.64 -4.63 4.33
C THR A 186 -24.15 -3.20 4.20
N ARG A 187 -24.44 -2.50 5.31
CA ARG A 187 -24.88 -1.10 5.31
C ARG A 187 -23.72 -0.13 5.11
N ALA A 188 -22.53 -0.49 5.56
CA ALA A 188 -21.31 0.30 5.35
C ALA A 188 -20.74 0.23 3.92
N GLY A 189 -21.37 -0.53 3.01
CA GLY A 189 -20.82 -0.87 1.69
C GLY A 189 -21.16 0.06 0.53
N GLY A 190 -21.76 1.23 0.77
CA GLY A 190 -22.28 2.12 -0.29
C GLY A 190 -21.24 2.64 -1.30
N ASP A 191 -19.96 2.63 -0.93
CA ASP A 191 -18.88 3.25 -1.70
C ASP A 191 -17.80 2.22 -2.05
N ARG A 192 -17.95 1.57 -3.22
CA ARG A 192 -17.00 0.60 -3.80
C ARG A 192 -16.57 1.03 -5.20
N PHE A 193 -15.56 1.90 -5.22
CA PHE A 193 -14.88 2.39 -6.40
C PHE A 193 -13.68 1.53 -6.77
N ALA A 194 -13.49 1.36 -8.08
CA ALA A 194 -12.28 0.80 -8.67
C ALA A 194 -11.05 1.68 -8.38
N PRO A 195 -9.84 1.09 -8.31
CA PRO A 195 -8.61 1.87 -8.19
C PRO A 195 -8.36 2.71 -9.45
N VAL A 196 -7.86 3.94 -9.27
CA VAL A 196 -7.51 4.83 -10.40
C VAL A 196 -6.48 4.21 -11.36
N CYS A 197 -5.50 3.48 -10.83
CA CYS A 197 -4.51 2.77 -11.64
C CYS A 197 -4.76 1.25 -11.60
N ILE A 198 -5.40 0.74 -12.65
CA ILE A 198 -5.70 -0.70 -12.78
C ILE A 198 -4.42 -1.55 -12.94
N GLY A 199 -3.41 -1.05 -13.66
CA GLY A 199 -2.13 -1.75 -13.81
C GLY A 199 -1.41 -1.98 -12.49
N SER A 200 -1.47 -1.04 -11.54
CA SER A 200 -0.95 -1.27 -10.18
C SER A 200 -1.66 -2.44 -9.48
N ALA A 201 -2.97 -2.58 -9.70
CA ALA A 201 -3.78 -3.65 -9.13
C ALA A 201 -3.42 -5.01 -9.73
N ASP A 202 -3.23 -5.09 -11.05
CA ASP A 202 -2.79 -6.30 -11.75
C ASP A 202 -1.42 -6.76 -11.25
N LEU A 203 -0.48 -5.82 -11.11
CA LEU A 203 0.87 -6.10 -10.61
C LEU A 203 0.82 -6.73 -9.21
N MET A 204 0.06 -6.11 -8.30
CA MET A 204 -0.09 -6.60 -6.93
C MET A 204 -0.78 -7.96 -6.87
N ALA A 205 -1.84 -8.17 -7.66
CA ALA A 205 -2.57 -9.43 -7.70
C ALA A 205 -1.68 -10.58 -8.19
N GLU A 206 -0.85 -10.34 -9.21
CA GLU A 206 0.09 -11.34 -9.71
C GLU A 206 1.20 -11.65 -8.70
N ASP A 207 1.78 -10.64 -8.07
CA ASP A 207 2.87 -10.83 -7.10
C ASP A 207 2.40 -11.55 -5.82
N ILE A 208 1.16 -11.29 -5.37
CA ILE A 208 0.55 -12.05 -4.26
C ILE A 208 0.40 -13.53 -4.64
N GLN A 209 -0.05 -13.83 -5.86
CA GLN A 209 -0.19 -15.23 -6.31
C GLN A 209 1.17 -15.93 -6.37
N ARG A 210 2.20 -15.26 -6.90
CA ARG A 210 3.57 -15.81 -6.93
C ARG A 210 4.12 -16.05 -5.54
N LEU A 211 3.93 -15.10 -4.63
CA LEU A 211 4.41 -15.27 -3.26
C LEU A 211 3.68 -16.42 -2.55
N LEU A 212 2.35 -16.50 -2.66
CA LEU A 212 1.55 -17.56 -2.04
C LEU A 212 1.84 -18.96 -2.62
N PHE A 213 2.42 -19.06 -3.82
CA PHE A 213 2.89 -20.33 -4.36
C PHE A 213 3.94 -21.00 -3.48
N TYR A 214 4.72 -20.20 -2.72
CA TYR A 214 5.70 -20.69 -1.76
C TYR A 214 5.10 -21.16 -0.43
N SER A 215 3.79 -21.01 -0.21
CA SER A 215 3.17 -21.32 1.09
C SER A 215 3.42 -22.74 1.61
N PRO A 216 3.54 -23.80 0.77
CA PRO A 216 3.90 -25.14 1.26
C PRO A 216 5.38 -25.30 1.63
N PHE A 217 6.24 -24.35 1.25
CA PHE A 217 7.71 -24.47 1.35
C PHE A 217 8.29 -23.61 2.48
N MET A 218 7.50 -22.74 3.12
CA MET A 218 7.98 -21.87 4.20
C MET A 218 7.03 -21.82 5.40
N PRO A 219 7.54 -21.52 6.61
CA PRO A 219 6.69 -21.35 7.77
C PRO A 219 5.64 -20.26 7.56
N ARG A 220 4.44 -20.48 8.12
CA ARG A 220 3.30 -19.57 8.03
C ARG A 220 3.64 -18.15 8.48
N SER A 221 4.33 -18.01 9.61
CA SER A 221 4.74 -16.71 10.14
C SER A 221 5.66 -15.94 9.19
N VAL A 222 6.56 -16.63 8.49
CA VAL A 222 7.44 -16.04 7.47
C VAL A 222 6.61 -15.56 6.27
N MET A 223 5.69 -16.38 5.77
CA MET A 223 4.78 -16.00 4.68
C MET A 223 3.92 -14.78 5.04
N VAL A 224 3.40 -14.72 6.27
CA VAL A 224 2.63 -13.56 6.78
C VAL A 224 3.48 -12.29 6.76
N GLU A 225 4.71 -12.34 7.25
CA GLU A 225 5.62 -11.18 7.22
C GLU A 225 5.99 -10.78 5.77
N TYR A 226 6.16 -11.75 4.85
CA TYR A 226 6.44 -11.44 3.44
C TYR A 226 5.24 -10.78 2.77
N LEU A 227 4.03 -11.27 3.02
CA LEU A 227 2.80 -10.66 2.53
C LEU A 227 2.62 -9.24 3.08
N LYS A 228 2.94 -8.99 4.36
CA LYS A 228 2.90 -7.63 4.93
C LYS A 228 3.83 -6.68 4.20
N VAL A 229 5.08 -7.09 3.97
CA VAL A 229 6.07 -6.29 3.24
C VAL A 229 5.62 -6.05 1.80
N LEU A 230 5.16 -7.09 1.11
CA LEU A 230 4.68 -7.01 -0.27
C LEU A 230 3.47 -6.07 -0.41
N LEU A 231 2.46 -6.20 0.46
CA LEU A 231 1.27 -5.36 0.45
C LEU A 231 1.62 -3.90 0.76
N SER A 232 2.52 -3.66 1.71
CA SER A 232 3.01 -2.31 2.03
C SER A 232 3.75 -1.70 0.84
N PHE A 233 4.59 -2.49 0.17
CA PHE A 233 5.33 -2.09 -1.01
C PHE A 233 4.40 -1.70 -2.17
N HIS A 234 3.39 -2.52 -2.50
CA HIS A 234 2.42 -2.16 -3.53
C HIS A 234 1.54 -0.95 -3.16
N LEU A 235 1.20 -0.78 -1.88
CA LEU A 235 0.55 0.45 -1.41
C LEU A 235 1.44 1.67 -1.64
N ALA A 236 2.73 1.58 -1.35
CA ALA A 236 3.68 2.67 -1.61
C ALA A 236 3.79 3.00 -3.10
N LEU A 237 4.03 1.99 -3.95
CA LEU A 237 4.15 2.18 -5.40
C LEU A 237 2.88 2.80 -6.00
N TYR A 238 1.70 2.32 -5.57
CA TYR A 238 0.42 2.86 -6.02
C TYR A 238 0.32 4.37 -5.72
N HIS A 239 0.61 4.77 -4.48
CA HIS A 239 0.47 6.17 -4.07
C HIS A 239 1.57 7.07 -4.65
N LEU A 240 2.80 6.57 -4.84
CA LEU A 240 3.84 7.29 -5.59
C LEU A 240 3.42 7.53 -7.04
N ARG A 241 2.77 6.54 -7.68
CA ARG A 241 2.25 6.68 -9.04
C ARG A 241 1.13 7.71 -9.12
N LEU A 242 0.25 7.77 -8.13
CA LEU A 242 -0.80 8.80 -8.05
C LEU A 242 -0.24 10.23 -8.00
N LEU A 243 0.95 10.44 -7.40
CA LEU A 243 1.59 11.77 -7.39
C LEU A 243 1.92 12.29 -8.79
N LYS A 244 2.11 11.38 -9.78
CA LYS A 244 2.31 11.72 -11.20
C LYS A 244 1.00 11.72 -11.98
N LEU A 245 0.21 10.66 -11.80
CA LEU A 245 -0.99 10.37 -12.58
C LEU A 245 -2.08 11.42 -12.36
N LEU A 246 -2.41 11.73 -11.10
CA LEU A 246 -3.59 12.53 -10.79
C LEU A 246 -3.45 14.00 -11.28
N PRO A 247 -2.31 14.70 -11.06
CA PRO A 247 -2.12 16.03 -11.64
C PRO A 247 -2.10 16.04 -13.16
N ALA A 248 -1.59 14.98 -13.80
CA ALA A 248 -1.59 14.87 -15.25
C ALA A 248 -3.01 14.74 -15.81
N TRP A 249 -3.85 13.91 -15.20
CA TRP A 249 -5.26 13.76 -15.60
C TRP A 249 -6.06 15.05 -15.39
N GLN A 250 -5.78 15.75 -14.28
CA GLN A 250 -6.41 17.04 -14.03
C GLN A 250 -6.14 18.03 -15.16
N LYS A 251 -4.87 18.14 -15.61
CA LYS A 251 -4.47 19.01 -16.73
C LYS A 251 -5.05 18.59 -18.07
N LEU A 252 -5.26 17.29 -18.27
CA LEU A 252 -5.91 16.75 -19.47
C LEU A 252 -7.44 16.91 -19.44
N SER A 253 -8.01 17.34 -18.31
CA SER A 253 -9.46 17.34 -18.07
C SER A 253 -10.09 15.96 -18.29
N GLY A 254 -9.36 14.89 -17.93
CA GLY A 254 -9.79 13.51 -18.14
C GLY A 254 -8.65 12.51 -17.93
N ALA A 255 -8.95 11.22 -18.00
CA ALA A 255 -7.94 10.19 -17.96
C ALA A 255 -7.14 10.11 -19.28
N ASN A 256 -5.88 9.73 -19.17
CA ASN A 256 -5.11 9.29 -20.33
C ASN A 256 -5.76 8.02 -20.93
N ALA A 257 -5.91 7.97 -22.25
CA ALA A 257 -6.53 6.84 -22.95
C ALA A 257 -5.85 5.50 -22.64
N LEU A 258 -4.53 5.47 -22.45
CA LEU A 258 -3.75 4.29 -22.06
C LEU A 258 -4.02 3.83 -20.61
N CYS A 259 -4.83 4.55 -19.84
CA CYS A 259 -5.23 4.13 -18.50
C CYS A 259 -6.65 3.55 -18.44
N ALA A 260 -7.36 3.50 -19.57
CA ALA A 260 -8.61 2.76 -19.66
C ALA A 260 -8.37 1.27 -19.36
N GLU A 261 -9.37 0.60 -18.77
CA GLU A 261 -9.27 -0.80 -18.34
C GLU A 261 -8.81 -1.73 -19.47
N THR A 262 -9.36 -1.54 -20.68
CA THR A 262 -9.06 -2.34 -21.87
C THR A 262 -7.73 -1.98 -22.55
N ALA A 263 -7.19 -0.79 -22.26
CA ALA A 263 -6.01 -0.25 -22.94
C ALA A 263 -4.75 -0.24 -22.06
N CYS A 264 -4.89 -0.43 -20.74
CA CYS A 264 -3.75 -0.34 -19.82
C CYS A 264 -2.64 -1.34 -20.21
N PRO A 265 -1.40 -0.87 -20.48
CA PRO A 265 -0.35 -1.69 -21.07
C PRO A 265 0.32 -2.62 -20.06
N MET A 266 -0.04 -2.50 -18.77
CA MET A 266 0.49 -3.36 -17.72
C MET A 266 0.13 -4.83 -18.01
N LYS A 267 1.14 -5.68 -18.09
CA LYS A 267 1.03 -7.13 -18.24
C LYS A 267 1.98 -7.82 -17.26
N PRO A 268 1.54 -8.09 -16.02
CA PRO A 268 2.43 -8.53 -14.95
C PRO A 268 3.01 -9.95 -15.13
N ARG A 269 2.57 -10.70 -16.14
CA ARG A 269 3.10 -12.01 -16.51
C ARG A 269 4.17 -11.98 -17.59
N GLU A 270 4.32 -10.87 -18.31
CA GLU A 270 5.43 -10.71 -19.24
C GLU A 270 6.75 -10.56 -18.46
N GLN A 271 7.79 -11.26 -18.93
CA GLN A 271 9.10 -11.27 -18.26
C GLN A 271 9.88 -9.98 -18.54
N SER A 272 9.76 -9.46 -19.76
CA SER A 272 10.39 -8.23 -20.22
C SER A 272 9.35 -7.12 -20.26
N GLN A 273 9.70 -5.94 -19.76
CA GLN A 273 8.90 -4.71 -19.82
C GLN A 273 7.42 -4.86 -19.43
N PRO A 274 7.09 -5.45 -18.26
CA PRO A 274 5.69 -5.72 -17.87
C PRO A 274 4.84 -4.44 -17.69
N GLN A 275 5.46 -3.26 -17.58
CA GLN A 275 4.75 -1.98 -17.52
C GLN A 275 4.41 -1.41 -18.90
N GLY A 276 4.94 -1.99 -19.98
CA GLY A 276 4.77 -1.52 -21.36
C GLY A 276 5.11 -0.04 -21.52
N ASP A 277 4.30 0.66 -22.31
CA ASP A 277 4.41 2.10 -22.58
C ASP A 277 3.63 2.98 -21.56
N CYS A 278 3.44 2.49 -20.33
CA CYS A 278 2.70 3.24 -19.31
C CYS A 278 3.30 4.64 -19.11
N PRO A 279 2.53 5.74 -19.30
CA PRO A 279 3.06 7.10 -19.20
C PRO A 279 3.32 7.54 -17.74
N TYR A 280 2.91 6.71 -16.77
CA TYR A 280 3.04 6.95 -15.34
C TYR A 280 3.92 5.90 -14.66
N THR A 281 4.89 5.34 -15.38
CA THR A 281 5.99 4.57 -14.78
C THR A 281 6.69 5.40 -13.71
N LEU A 282 7.22 4.72 -12.69
CA LEU A 282 8.06 5.33 -11.68
C LEU A 282 9.53 5.29 -12.13
N GLY A 283 10.40 5.89 -11.33
CA GLY A 283 11.84 5.73 -11.44
C GLY A 283 12.48 6.06 -10.11
N LEU A 284 12.66 5.02 -9.29
CA LEU A 284 13.13 5.11 -7.92
C LEU A 284 14.60 4.69 -7.90
N PHE A 285 15.53 5.64 -7.76
CA PHE A 285 16.94 5.29 -7.55
C PHE A 285 17.13 4.88 -6.09
N VAL A 286 17.52 3.62 -5.86
CA VAL A 286 17.60 3.05 -4.51
C VAL A 286 19.05 2.88 -4.04
N ASP A 287 19.31 3.33 -2.81
CA ASP A 287 20.61 3.13 -2.16
C ASP A 287 20.69 1.78 -1.43
N LEU A 288 21.74 1.00 -1.73
CA LEU A 288 22.08 -0.24 -1.03
C LEU A 288 23.37 -0.14 -0.21
N SER A 289 24.08 0.99 -0.25
CA SER A 289 25.34 1.19 0.48
C SER A 289 25.16 1.14 2.00
N GLY A 290 23.96 1.41 2.50
CA GLY A 290 23.64 1.40 3.93
C GLY A 290 24.25 2.57 4.71
N THR A 291 25.01 3.46 4.06
CA THR A 291 25.70 4.60 4.70
C THR A 291 25.12 5.90 4.16
N ALA A 292 24.74 6.82 5.05
CA ALA A 292 24.10 8.09 4.68
C ALA A 292 25.06 9.09 3.99
N GLU A 293 26.36 8.86 4.12
CA GLU A 293 27.40 9.77 3.60
C GLU A 293 27.90 9.35 2.20
N SER A 294 27.37 8.26 1.62
CA SER A 294 27.81 7.79 0.32
C SER A 294 27.25 8.67 -0.83
N ALA A 295 27.98 8.73 -1.95
CA ALA A 295 27.48 9.38 -3.16
C ALA A 295 26.17 8.75 -3.66
N THR A 296 25.99 7.45 -3.46
CA THR A 296 24.74 6.73 -3.76
C THR A 296 23.59 7.22 -2.90
N ALA A 297 23.83 7.47 -1.60
CA ALA A 297 22.82 8.03 -0.72
C ALA A 297 22.33 9.39 -1.23
N ALA A 298 23.23 10.29 -1.62
CA ALA A 298 22.89 11.60 -2.15
C ALA A 298 22.03 11.50 -3.43
N MET A 299 22.34 10.57 -4.35
CA MET A 299 21.50 10.32 -5.53
C MET A 299 20.12 9.79 -5.15
N ALA A 300 20.02 8.89 -4.17
CA ALA A 300 18.75 8.36 -3.69
C ALA A 300 17.92 9.39 -2.91
N GLU A 301 18.57 10.35 -2.24
CA GLU A 301 17.94 11.52 -1.62
C GLU A 301 17.35 12.45 -2.67
N HIS A 302 18.10 12.75 -3.73
CA HIS A 302 17.61 13.53 -4.87
C HIS A 302 16.40 12.86 -5.54
N SER A 303 16.47 11.54 -5.76
CA SER A 303 15.35 10.77 -6.31
C SER A 303 14.12 10.86 -5.41
N ALA A 304 14.26 10.66 -4.09
CA ALA A 304 13.15 10.76 -3.15
C ALA A 304 12.57 12.17 -3.11
N ASP A 305 13.40 13.20 -2.98
CA ASP A 305 12.97 14.60 -2.94
C ASP A 305 12.16 14.99 -4.18
N GLY A 306 12.54 14.50 -5.36
CA GLY A 306 11.77 14.65 -6.60
C GLY A 306 10.31 14.20 -6.48
N TYR A 307 10.04 13.09 -5.78
CA TYR A 307 8.67 12.62 -5.52
C TYR A 307 7.95 13.47 -4.47
N TYR A 308 8.63 13.83 -3.38
CA TYR A 308 8.04 14.65 -2.32
C TYR A 308 7.67 16.06 -2.80
N ARG A 309 8.41 16.62 -3.78
CA ARG A 309 8.08 17.89 -4.45
C ARG A 309 6.82 17.82 -5.33
N ARG A 310 6.34 16.62 -5.69
CA ARG A 310 5.08 16.45 -6.46
C ARG A 310 3.82 16.57 -5.58
N ILE A 311 3.96 16.46 -4.25
CA ILE A 311 2.82 16.44 -3.32
C ILE A 311 1.92 17.68 -3.44
N PRO A 312 2.42 18.93 -3.55
CA PRO A 312 1.54 20.10 -3.71
C PRO A 312 0.64 20.01 -4.94
N GLY A 313 1.19 19.61 -6.10
CA GLY A 313 0.40 19.39 -7.32
C GLY A 313 -0.63 18.28 -7.17
N PHE A 314 -0.27 17.21 -6.46
CA PHE A 314 -1.21 16.14 -6.10
C PHE A 314 -2.35 16.64 -5.20
N VAL A 315 -2.05 17.41 -4.16
CA VAL A 315 -3.07 17.97 -3.24
C VAL A 315 -4.05 18.86 -4.00
N ARG A 316 -3.56 19.73 -4.87
CA ARG A 316 -4.39 20.56 -5.75
C ARG A 316 -5.30 19.71 -6.63
N ALA A 317 -4.74 18.76 -7.37
CA ALA A 317 -5.50 17.88 -8.25
C ALA A 317 -6.56 17.05 -7.50
N TYR A 318 -6.26 16.66 -6.26
CA TYR A 318 -7.19 15.96 -5.38
C TYR A 318 -8.36 16.88 -4.98
N PHE A 319 -8.09 18.12 -4.56
CA PHE A 319 -9.15 19.10 -4.25
C PHE A 319 -10.04 19.34 -5.47
N VAL A 320 -9.46 19.53 -6.65
CA VAL A 320 -10.21 19.68 -7.91
C VAL A 320 -11.16 18.49 -8.11
N ALA A 321 -10.67 17.26 -8.04
CA ALA A 321 -11.53 16.07 -8.18
C ALA A 321 -12.64 16.03 -7.11
N LYS A 322 -12.31 16.30 -5.84
CA LYS A 322 -13.29 16.30 -4.75
C LYS A 322 -14.36 17.37 -4.93
N LYS A 323 -14.00 18.56 -5.39
CA LYS A 323 -14.97 19.64 -5.61
C LYS A 323 -15.80 19.43 -6.87
N LEU A 324 -15.23 18.85 -7.92
CA LEU A 324 -15.98 18.42 -9.10
C LEU A 324 -16.92 17.25 -8.77
N ASP A 325 -16.59 16.39 -7.82
CA ASP A 325 -17.50 15.37 -7.30
C ASP A 325 -18.77 15.99 -6.68
N GLU A 326 -18.58 16.97 -5.80
CA GLU A 326 -19.69 17.71 -5.19
C GLU A 326 -20.51 18.49 -6.23
N PHE A 327 -19.86 19.04 -7.25
CA PHE A 327 -20.51 19.70 -8.38
C PHE A 327 -21.30 18.72 -9.25
N SER A 328 -20.77 17.52 -9.50
CA SER A 328 -21.47 16.48 -10.27
C SER A 328 -22.80 16.10 -9.61
N GLU A 329 -22.80 15.97 -8.29
CA GLU A 329 -24.00 15.69 -7.49
C GLU A 329 -25.00 16.85 -7.54
N HIS A 330 -24.53 18.10 -7.60
CA HIS A 330 -25.38 19.27 -7.83
C HIS A 330 -26.04 19.22 -9.21
N LEU A 331 -25.27 18.98 -10.28
CA LEU A 331 -25.79 18.90 -11.64
C LEU A 331 -26.83 17.78 -11.80
N VAL A 332 -26.60 16.61 -11.19
CA VAL A 332 -27.55 15.50 -11.18
C VAL A 332 -28.88 15.91 -10.54
N ARG A 333 -28.84 16.58 -9.38
CA ARG A 333 -30.06 17.07 -8.70
C ARG A 333 -30.84 18.09 -9.51
N ARG A 334 -30.16 18.86 -10.38
CA ARG A 334 -30.80 19.83 -11.27
C ARG A 334 -31.19 19.25 -12.63
N GLY A 335 -30.99 17.95 -12.86
CA GLY A 335 -31.27 17.29 -14.14
C GLY A 335 -30.34 17.72 -15.27
N LYS A 336 -29.20 18.34 -14.97
CA LYS A 336 -28.22 18.83 -15.95
C LYS A 336 -27.10 17.82 -16.26
N LEU A 337 -27.04 16.75 -15.47
CA LEU A 337 -26.12 15.64 -15.68
C LEU A 337 -26.85 14.34 -15.38
N ILE A 338 -26.73 13.36 -16.28
CA ILE A 338 -27.33 12.04 -16.10
C ILE A 338 -26.32 11.18 -15.35
N ARG A 339 -26.75 10.59 -14.23
CA ARG A 339 -25.93 9.60 -13.53
C ARG A 339 -25.79 8.35 -14.39
N PRO A 340 -24.57 7.82 -14.60
CA PRO A 340 -24.38 6.54 -15.26
C PRO A 340 -25.22 5.44 -14.58
N LEU A 341 -25.89 4.59 -15.38
CA LEU A 341 -26.74 3.51 -14.85
C LEU A 341 -25.95 2.63 -13.87
N ASN A 342 -26.42 2.54 -12.62
CA ASN A 342 -25.80 1.78 -11.53
C ASN A 342 -24.33 2.12 -11.22
N ALA A 343 -23.86 3.28 -11.69
CA ALA A 343 -22.48 3.71 -11.53
C ALA A 343 -22.39 5.13 -10.98
N VAL A 344 -21.25 5.37 -10.35
CA VAL A 344 -20.80 6.62 -9.75
C VAL A 344 -19.75 7.21 -10.69
N PHE A 345 -19.71 8.53 -10.83
CA PHE A 345 -18.71 9.17 -11.70
C PHE A 345 -17.29 8.76 -11.31
N SER A 346 -16.53 8.26 -12.27
CA SER A 346 -15.09 8.01 -12.18
C SER A 346 -14.30 9.31 -12.05
N VAL A 347 -13.06 9.24 -11.58
CA VAL A 347 -12.17 10.42 -11.50
C VAL A 347 -11.96 11.07 -12.88
N SER A 348 -11.95 10.26 -13.96
CA SER A 348 -11.87 10.77 -15.33
C SER A 348 -13.08 11.64 -15.67
N GLU A 349 -14.29 11.14 -15.43
CA GLU A 349 -15.53 11.87 -15.70
C GLU A 349 -15.63 13.14 -14.85
N LEU A 350 -15.16 13.09 -13.60
CA LEU A 350 -15.10 14.27 -12.74
C LEU A 350 -14.20 15.35 -13.33
N TYR A 351 -13.00 15.02 -13.80
CA TYR A 351 -12.13 15.99 -14.47
C TYR A 351 -12.70 16.52 -15.79
N GLY A 352 -13.54 15.73 -16.47
CA GLY A 352 -14.28 16.16 -17.66
C GLY A 352 -15.24 17.32 -17.39
N LEU A 353 -15.70 17.50 -16.15
CA LEU A 353 -16.54 18.64 -15.74
C LEU A 353 -15.77 19.98 -15.71
N GLN A 354 -14.46 19.97 -15.95
CA GLN A 354 -13.68 21.19 -16.21
C GLN A 354 -13.91 21.75 -17.63
N GLY A 355 -14.50 20.98 -18.54
CA GLY A 355 -14.73 21.41 -19.93
C GLY A 355 -15.71 22.58 -20.08
N GLU A 356 -15.62 23.25 -21.23
CA GLU A 356 -16.48 24.39 -21.62
C GLU A 356 -17.99 24.17 -21.44
N PRO A 357 -18.58 22.99 -21.76
CA PRO A 357 -20.03 22.79 -21.62
C PRO A 357 -20.58 23.01 -20.20
N PHE A 358 -19.72 22.95 -19.19
CA PHE A 358 -20.10 23.14 -17.78
C PHE A 358 -19.58 24.45 -17.19
N ALA A 359 -18.91 25.31 -17.96
CA ALA A 359 -18.24 26.51 -17.44
C ALA A 359 -19.21 27.44 -16.70
N GLU A 360 -20.35 27.77 -17.31
CA GLU A 360 -21.35 28.68 -16.71
C GLU A 360 -21.94 28.10 -15.40
N GLU A 361 -22.31 26.82 -15.39
CA GLU A 361 -22.86 26.18 -14.19
C GLU A 361 -21.82 26.01 -13.10
N ARG A 362 -20.57 25.74 -13.48
CA ARG A 362 -19.44 25.63 -12.56
C ARG A 362 -19.17 26.97 -11.90
N ASP A 363 -19.10 28.04 -12.67
CA ASP A 363 -18.86 29.38 -12.12
C ASP A 363 -20.01 29.82 -11.20
N LYS A 364 -21.28 29.56 -11.56
CA LYS A 364 -22.41 29.83 -10.64
C LYS A 364 -22.28 29.05 -9.32
N PHE A 365 -22.03 27.74 -9.41
CA PHE A 365 -21.95 26.87 -8.22
C PHE A 365 -20.77 27.24 -7.32
N PHE A 366 -19.60 27.55 -7.90
CA PHE A 366 -18.41 27.90 -7.15
C PHE A 366 -18.37 29.36 -6.73
N GLY A 367 -19.01 30.28 -7.45
CA GLY A 367 -19.17 31.67 -7.05
C GLY A 367 -19.95 31.81 -5.74
N GLU A 368 -21.07 31.10 -5.60
CA GLU A 368 -21.82 31.03 -4.33
C GLU A 368 -20.97 30.48 -3.18
N ARG A 369 -20.16 29.45 -3.45
CA ARG A 369 -19.28 28.83 -2.45
C ARG A 369 -18.09 29.72 -2.08
N LEU A 370 -17.51 30.40 -3.06
CA LEU A 370 -16.41 31.33 -2.87
C LEU A 370 -16.86 32.52 -2.03
N ALA A 371 -18.03 33.10 -2.34
CA ALA A 371 -18.61 34.18 -1.54
C ALA A 371 -18.80 33.76 -0.08
N GLY A 372 -19.44 32.61 0.18
CA GLY A 372 -19.63 32.12 1.55
C GLY A 372 -18.33 31.73 2.25
N LEU A 373 -17.31 31.28 1.50
CA LEU A 373 -15.97 31.02 2.04
C LEU A 373 -15.31 32.33 2.48
N LEU A 374 -15.29 33.34 1.62
CA LEU A 374 -14.68 34.64 1.92
C LEU A 374 -15.36 35.35 3.09
N GLU A 375 -16.69 35.31 3.18
CA GLU A 375 -17.44 35.80 4.33
C GLU A 375 -17.00 35.09 5.62
N SER A 376 -16.95 33.76 5.62
CA SER A 376 -16.51 32.99 6.80
C SER A 376 -15.04 33.23 7.21
N LEU A 377 -14.20 33.65 6.26
CA LEU A 377 -12.80 33.97 6.51
C LEU A 377 -12.62 35.42 7.00
N SER A 378 -13.53 36.33 6.61
CA SER A 378 -13.48 37.74 7.00
C SER A 378 -14.20 38.04 8.32
N GLU A 379 -14.91 37.06 8.92
CA GLU A 379 -15.61 37.14 10.21
C GLU A 379 -14.71 37.36 11.47
N GLY A 380 -13.66 38.20 11.38
CA GLY A 380 -12.82 38.60 12.52
C GLY A 380 -12.15 39.97 12.35
N GLU A 381 -11.51 40.49 13.41
CA GLU A 381 -10.98 41.87 13.47
C GLU A 381 -9.86 42.17 12.45
N SER A 382 -9.22 41.14 11.89
CA SER A 382 -8.05 41.27 11.02
C SER A 382 -8.34 41.20 9.52
N GLY A 383 -9.61 41.04 9.11
CA GLY A 383 -9.96 40.86 7.69
C GLY A 383 -9.42 39.55 7.09
N LEU A 384 -9.27 39.51 5.75
CA LEU A 384 -8.72 38.35 5.04
C LEU A 384 -7.20 38.25 5.22
N ASP A 385 -6.68 37.03 5.22
CA ASP A 385 -5.23 36.80 5.18
C ASP A 385 -4.62 37.32 3.85
N ALA A 386 -3.39 37.86 3.92
CA ALA A 386 -2.72 38.47 2.76
C ALA A 386 -2.53 37.51 1.58
N GLU A 387 -2.31 36.21 1.84
CA GLU A 387 -2.20 35.20 0.79
C GLU A 387 -3.55 34.99 0.10
N VAL A 388 -4.65 34.96 0.86
CA VAL A 388 -6.02 34.84 0.33
C VAL A 388 -6.41 36.07 -0.49
N GLU A 389 -6.08 37.28 -0.01
CA GLU A 389 -6.31 38.51 -0.78
C GLU A 389 -5.51 38.57 -2.09
N ALA A 390 -4.28 38.06 -2.08
CA ALA A 390 -3.48 38.00 -3.29
C ALA A 390 -4.14 37.09 -4.33
N ILE A 391 -4.63 35.92 -3.91
CA ILE A 391 -5.30 34.95 -4.78
C ILE A 391 -6.55 35.54 -5.43
N THR A 392 -7.40 36.25 -4.69
CA THR A 392 -8.63 36.86 -5.25
C THR A 392 -8.35 37.95 -6.29
N LYS A 393 -7.15 38.56 -6.25
CA LYS A 393 -6.71 39.59 -7.21
C LYS A 393 -6.05 39.00 -8.47
N MET A 394 -5.90 37.67 -8.58
CA MET A 394 -5.21 37.03 -9.72
C MET A 394 -6.04 36.94 -11.01
N GLY A 395 -7.33 37.29 -10.98
CA GLY A 395 -8.20 37.22 -12.17
C GLY A 395 -8.51 35.80 -12.64
N LEU A 396 -8.48 34.83 -11.72
CA LEU A 396 -8.88 33.45 -11.97
C LEU A 396 -10.42 33.33 -11.99
N SER A 397 -10.95 32.24 -12.56
CA SER A 397 -12.39 31.92 -12.41
C SER A 397 -12.76 31.66 -10.95
N ASP A 398 -14.05 31.71 -10.62
CA ASP A 398 -14.52 31.45 -9.25
C ASP A 398 -14.11 30.05 -8.78
N PHE A 399 -14.17 29.06 -9.68
CA PHE A 399 -13.72 27.70 -9.39
C PHE A 399 -12.22 27.64 -9.05
N GLU A 400 -11.36 28.21 -9.91
CA GLU A 400 -9.91 28.18 -9.71
C GLU A 400 -9.52 28.98 -8.46
N THR A 401 -10.11 30.17 -8.26
CA THR A 401 -9.93 30.98 -7.05
C THR A 401 -10.30 30.19 -5.80
N TYR A 402 -11.45 29.52 -5.80
CA TYR A 402 -11.88 28.70 -4.67
C TYR A 402 -10.90 27.56 -4.38
N ILE A 403 -10.41 26.85 -5.40
CA ILE A 403 -9.41 25.78 -5.23
C ILE A 403 -8.09 26.32 -4.67
N GLU A 404 -7.57 27.42 -5.21
CA GLU A 404 -6.30 27.99 -4.76
C GLU A 404 -6.38 28.45 -3.29
N ILE A 405 -7.50 29.04 -2.87
CA ILE A 405 -7.71 29.40 -1.44
C ILE A 405 -7.71 28.14 -0.57
N LEU A 406 -8.36 27.04 -0.98
CA LEU A 406 -8.33 25.79 -0.22
C LEU A 406 -6.90 25.22 -0.13
N VAL A 407 -6.13 25.29 -1.22
CA VAL A 407 -4.73 24.83 -1.25
C VAL A 407 -3.85 25.71 -0.37
N ALA A 408 -4.01 27.03 -0.37
CA ALA A 408 -3.28 27.93 0.53
C ALA A 408 -3.57 27.59 2.01
N LEU A 409 -4.85 27.46 2.37
CA LEU A 409 -5.26 27.24 3.76
C LEU A 409 -4.98 25.82 4.27
N ARG A 410 -4.99 24.80 3.40
CA ARG A 410 -4.96 23.38 3.81
C ARG A 410 -3.86 22.56 3.15
N GLY A 411 -3.13 23.10 2.19
CA GLY A 411 -2.08 22.41 1.44
C GLY A 411 -0.99 21.86 2.36
N ALA A 412 -0.47 22.70 3.27
CA ALA A 412 0.55 22.29 4.24
C ALA A 412 0.04 21.17 5.19
N PHE A 413 -1.22 21.25 5.61
CA PHE A 413 -1.85 20.22 6.43
C PHE A 413 -1.90 18.88 5.70
N HIS A 414 -2.42 18.84 4.47
CA HIS A 414 -2.51 17.60 3.71
C HIS A 414 -1.13 17.06 3.32
N ARG A 415 -0.19 17.94 2.97
CA ARG A 415 1.20 17.58 2.69
C ARG A 415 1.83 16.83 3.86
N LYS A 416 1.66 17.31 5.10
CA LYS A 416 2.18 16.64 6.30
C LYS A 416 1.67 15.19 6.41
N TYR A 417 0.36 15.00 6.30
CA TYR A 417 -0.25 13.68 6.42
C TYR A 417 0.13 12.74 5.26
N ILE A 418 0.18 13.24 4.03
CA ILE A 418 0.66 12.44 2.88
C ILE A 418 2.10 11.98 3.11
N ILE A 419 2.98 12.85 3.64
CA ILE A 419 4.35 12.47 3.99
C ILE A 419 4.38 11.38 5.05
N GLU A 420 3.62 11.52 6.14
CA GLU A 420 3.53 10.53 7.22
C GLU A 420 2.97 9.19 6.72
N SER A 421 2.01 9.24 5.81
CA SER A 421 1.42 8.07 5.16
C SER A 421 2.42 7.35 4.25
N LEU A 422 3.18 8.09 3.45
CA LEU A 422 4.22 7.55 2.58
C LEU A 422 5.37 6.93 3.40
N ASP A 423 5.76 7.58 4.49
CA ASP A 423 6.75 7.04 5.43
C ASP A 423 6.26 5.70 6.02
N ALA A 424 4.97 5.58 6.32
CA ALA A 424 4.37 4.35 6.85
C ALA A 424 4.28 3.23 5.80
N THR A 425 3.77 3.51 4.60
CA THR A 425 3.65 2.51 3.52
C THR A 425 5.00 2.04 2.99
N MET A 426 6.02 2.89 2.99
CA MET A 426 7.39 2.52 2.65
C MET A 426 8.19 1.91 3.80
N LEU A 427 7.54 1.64 4.94
CA LEU A 427 8.15 1.02 6.12
C LEU A 427 9.43 1.73 6.57
N LYS A 428 9.42 3.08 6.59
CA LYS A 428 10.63 3.89 6.79
C LYS A 428 11.45 3.43 7.99
N ASN A 429 12.72 3.09 7.76
CA ASN A 429 13.66 2.58 8.77
C ASN A 429 13.21 1.31 9.53
N LYS A 430 12.28 0.53 8.98
CA LYS A 430 11.84 -0.77 9.51
C LYS A 430 12.32 -1.90 8.58
N ALA A 431 12.23 -3.15 9.05
CA ALA A 431 12.43 -4.30 8.16
C ALA A 431 11.43 -4.25 7.00
N GLY A 432 11.92 -4.46 5.78
CA GLY A 432 11.14 -4.32 4.54
C GLY A 432 11.05 -2.89 4.00
N ALA A 433 11.87 -1.97 4.51
CA ALA A 433 11.87 -0.57 4.07
C ALA A 433 12.19 -0.40 2.58
N LEU A 434 11.39 0.47 1.93
CA LEU A 434 11.73 1.15 0.68
C LEU A 434 12.31 2.56 0.94
N LEU A 435 12.27 3.03 2.19
CA LEU A 435 12.66 4.38 2.57
C LEU A 435 13.56 4.38 3.81
N ALA A 436 14.64 5.13 3.75
CA ALA A 436 15.52 5.37 4.88
C ALA A 436 15.63 6.87 5.17
N GLN A 437 15.89 7.21 6.43
CA GLN A 437 16.16 8.57 6.89
C GLN A 437 16.99 8.50 8.17
N THR A 438 18.10 9.23 8.25
CA THR A 438 18.92 9.25 9.46
C THR A 438 18.15 9.91 10.62
N ARG A 439 18.61 9.67 11.85
CA ARG A 439 17.96 10.20 13.07
C ARG A 439 18.23 11.69 13.30
N ALA A 440 18.92 12.38 12.39
CA ALA A 440 19.18 13.81 12.50
C ALA A 440 17.92 14.64 12.19
N ARG A 441 17.79 15.79 12.85
CA ARG A 441 16.68 16.72 12.61
C ARG A 441 16.71 17.18 11.16
N ASN A 442 15.57 17.07 10.47
CA ASN A 442 15.40 17.45 9.06
C ASN A 442 16.33 16.69 8.08
N ALA A 443 16.83 15.51 8.46
CA ALA A 443 17.58 14.68 7.53
C ALA A 443 16.77 14.42 6.25
N PRO A 444 17.40 14.42 5.07
CA PRO A 444 16.73 14.03 3.84
C PRO A 444 16.28 12.56 3.90
N ARG A 445 15.19 12.28 3.20
CA ARG A 445 14.73 10.90 2.97
C ARG A 445 15.43 10.39 1.73
N ARG A 446 15.76 9.10 1.73
CA ARG A 446 16.32 8.42 0.56
C ARG A 446 15.59 7.13 0.30
N PHE A 447 15.38 6.78 -0.96
CA PHE A 447 14.92 5.43 -1.27
C PHE A 447 16.04 4.44 -0.95
N ALA A 448 15.68 3.34 -0.32
CA ALA A 448 16.59 2.27 0.06
C ALA A 448 15.94 0.93 -0.26
N LEU A 449 16.74 -0.12 -0.35
CA LEU A 449 16.23 -1.47 -0.52
C LEU A 449 16.68 -2.34 0.66
N ASP A 450 15.84 -2.41 1.69
CA ASP A 450 16.11 -3.23 2.87
C ASP A 450 16.17 -4.73 2.52
N SER A 451 17.00 -5.48 3.25
CA SER A 451 17.23 -6.92 3.01
C SER A 451 15.94 -7.74 3.00
N ARG A 452 14.94 -7.40 3.84
CA ARG A 452 13.66 -8.14 3.85
C ARG A 452 12.81 -7.85 2.62
N LEU A 453 12.80 -6.60 2.13
CA LEU A 453 12.10 -6.26 0.89
C LEU A 453 12.79 -6.92 -0.30
N LEU A 454 14.12 -6.84 -0.36
CA LEU A 454 14.92 -7.51 -1.38
C LEU A 454 14.61 -9.01 -1.43
N GLU A 455 14.61 -9.69 -0.29
CA GLU A 455 14.26 -11.10 -0.18
C GLU A 455 12.87 -11.43 -0.74
N VAL A 456 11.84 -10.65 -0.41
CA VAL A 456 10.49 -10.84 -0.96
C VAL A 456 10.47 -10.70 -2.48
N LEU A 457 11.13 -9.67 -3.00
CA LEU A 457 11.19 -9.43 -4.45
C LEU A 457 12.00 -10.51 -5.18
N LEU A 458 13.05 -11.06 -4.56
CA LEU A 458 13.84 -12.16 -5.11
C LEU A 458 13.03 -13.45 -5.25
N GLN A 459 12.23 -13.80 -4.24
CA GLN A 459 11.34 -14.97 -4.32
C GLN A 459 10.40 -14.85 -5.51
N ILE A 460 9.91 -13.64 -5.79
CA ILE A 460 9.08 -13.37 -6.97
C ILE A 460 9.90 -13.44 -8.25
N ALA A 461 11.13 -12.88 -8.28
CA ALA A 461 11.99 -12.82 -9.46
C ALA A 461 12.43 -14.19 -9.96
N VAL A 462 12.84 -15.08 -9.05
CA VAL A 462 13.33 -16.42 -9.41
C VAL A 462 12.22 -17.41 -9.76
N LEU A 463 10.95 -17.04 -9.52
CA LEU A 463 9.78 -17.84 -9.85
C LEU A 463 9.33 -17.58 -11.30
N ARG A 464 9.52 -18.57 -12.17
CA ARG A 464 9.22 -18.47 -13.60
C ARG A 464 7.93 -19.21 -13.94
N PRO A 465 7.10 -18.66 -14.85
CA PRO A 465 5.90 -19.36 -15.31
C PRO A 465 6.29 -20.65 -16.06
N GLY A 466 5.59 -21.75 -15.82
CA GLY A 466 5.87 -23.06 -16.43
C GLY A 466 5.86 -24.21 -15.41
N GLY A 467 6.26 -25.41 -15.82
CA GLY A 467 6.27 -26.60 -14.96
C GLY A 467 4.87 -27.15 -14.61
N ASP A 468 4.82 -28.31 -13.96
CA ASP A 468 3.56 -29.06 -13.72
C ASP A 468 2.59 -28.33 -12.78
N LYS A 469 3.12 -27.47 -11.90
CA LYS A 469 2.35 -26.68 -10.93
C LYS A 469 2.07 -25.25 -11.41
N GLY A 470 2.42 -24.93 -12.66
CA GLY A 470 2.24 -23.60 -13.27
C GLY A 470 3.36 -22.60 -12.98
N TYR A 471 4.19 -22.84 -11.97
CA TYR A 471 5.47 -22.18 -11.77
C TYR A 471 6.58 -23.17 -11.40
N PHE A 472 7.82 -22.79 -11.72
CA PHE A 472 9.04 -23.43 -11.24
C PHE A 472 10.05 -22.36 -10.82
N THR A 473 11.06 -22.74 -10.05
CA THR A 473 12.14 -21.82 -9.66
C THR A 473 13.38 -22.05 -10.51
N GLY A 474 13.99 -20.97 -11.01
CA GLY A 474 15.22 -21.05 -11.80
C GLY A 474 16.26 -20.05 -11.34
N GLU A 475 17.53 -20.39 -11.54
CA GLU A 475 18.64 -19.44 -11.34
C GLU A 475 18.48 -18.21 -12.24
N MET A 476 18.99 -17.07 -11.81
CA MET A 476 18.90 -15.80 -12.55
C MET A 476 20.25 -15.08 -12.49
N ARG A 477 20.72 -14.49 -13.60
CA ARG A 477 21.95 -13.68 -13.58
C ARG A 477 21.71 -12.37 -12.83
N ILE A 478 22.77 -11.78 -12.29
CA ILE A 478 22.67 -10.45 -11.64
C ILE A 478 22.11 -9.40 -12.61
N ASP A 479 22.57 -9.37 -13.87
CA ASP A 479 22.09 -8.41 -14.87
C ASP A 479 20.59 -8.56 -15.15
N ASP A 480 20.11 -9.80 -15.23
CA ASP A 480 18.68 -10.10 -15.43
C ASP A 480 17.85 -9.68 -14.21
N LEU A 481 18.40 -9.84 -13.00
CA LEU A 481 17.75 -9.38 -11.78
C LEU A 481 17.68 -7.85 -11.70
N LEU A 482 18.76 -7.15 -12.05
CA LEU A 482 18.77 -5.68 -12.13
C LEU A 482 17.73 -5.19 -13.15
N ALA A 483 17.64 -5.85 -14.32
CA ALA A 483 16.61 -5.57 -15.31
C ALA A 483 15.20 -5.87 -14.78
N PHE A 484 14.99 -7.00 -14.11
CA PHE A 484 13.71 -7.37 -13.52
C PHE A 484 13.22 -6.34 -12.51
N LEU A 485 14.06 -5.95 -11.54
CA LEU A 485 13.71 -4.95 -10.52
C LEU A 485 13.39 -3.58 -11.14
N ARG A 486 14.14 -3.19 -12.17
CA ARG A 486 13.94 -1.94 -12.90
C ARG A 486 12.67 -1.96 -13.74
N GLU A 487 12.46 -2.98 -14.56
CA GLU A 487 11.34 -3.02 -15.51
C GLU A 487 10.01 -3.31 -14.81
N ARG A 488 10.02 -4.20 -13.81
CA ARG A 488 8.82 -4.58 -13.07
C ARG A 488 8.40 -3.57 -12.02
N TYR A 489 9.35 -3.04 -11.26
CA TYR A 489 9.07 -2.19 -10.09
C TYR A 489 9.61 -0.78 -10.20
N SER A 490 10.32 -0.45 -11.28
CA SER A 490 10.99 0.84 -11.45
C SER A 490 12.02 1.11 -10.35
N LEU A 491 12.68 0.07 -9.84
CA LEU A 491 13.77 0.17 -8.89
C LEU A 491 15.11 0.21 -9.64
N TYR A 492 15.78 1.34 -9.60
CA TYR A 492 17.03 1.61 -10.31
C TYR A 492 18.21 1.48 -9.33
N ILE A 493 19.17 0.61 -9.66
CA ILE A 493 20.34 0.30 -8.81
C ILE A 493 21.64 0.65 -9.54
N ASP A 494 21.74 0.23 -10.80
CA ASP A 494 22.92 0.25 -11.66
C ASP A 494 22.94 1.43 -12.65
N GLN A 495 21.84 2.16 -12.76
CA GLN A 495 21.67 3.30 -13.67
C GLN A 495 20.73 4.35 -13.09
N LEU A 496 20.79 5.58 -13.62
CA LEU A 496 19.89 6.66 -13.21
C LEU A 496 18.53 6.55 -13.93
N PRO A 497 17.41 6.84 -13.23
CA PRO A 497 16.09 6.77 -13.85
C PRO A 497 15.85 7.91 -14.86
N PRO A 498 15.45 7.61 -16.10
CA PRO A 498 15.18 8.62 -17.11
C PRO A 498 13.93 9.43 -16.75
N GLY A 499 13.96 10.74 -16.99
CA GLY A 499 12.80 11.63 -16.78
C GLY A 499 12.43 11.89 -15.31
N GLU A 500 13.25 11.45 -14.36
CA GLU A 500 13.05 11.66 -12.92
C GLU A 500 14.05 12.65 -12.31
N GLY A 501 14.40 13.70 -13.07
CA GLY A 501 15.27 14.78 -12.61
C GLY A 501 16.77 14.45 -12.64
N PHE A 502 17.16 13.38 -13.34
CA PHE A 502 18.56 13.05 -13.62
C PHE A 502 18.94 13.39 -15.06
N GLY A 503 20.16 13.90 -15.25
CA GLY A 503 20.76 14.09 -16.56
C GLY A 503 21.59 12.88 -17.01
N ALA A 504 22.47 13.09 -18.00
CA ALA A 504 23.46 12.09 -18.34
C ALA A 504 24.44 11.89 -17.17
N PRO A 505 24.76 10.65 -16.77
CA PRO A 505 25.57 10.39 -15.58
C PRO A 505 27.01 10.88 -15.77
N THR A 506 27.46 11.69 -14.81
CA THR A 506 28.83 12.17 -14.64
C THR A 506 29.79 11.03 -14.28
N ILE A 507 31.10 11.31 -14.29
CA ILE A 507 32.13 10.32 -13.93
C ILE A 507 31.94 9.83 -12.48
N ASP A 508 31.65 10.74 -11.55
CA ASP A 508 31.45 10.42 -10.14
C ASP A 508 30.17 9.61 -9.91
N GLU A 509 29.08 9.95 -10.61
CA GLU A 509 27.85 9.16 -10.57
C GLU A 509 28.08 7.76 -11.13
N ARG A 510 28.83 7.59 -12.23
CA ARG A 510 29.19 6.25 -12.73
C ARG A 510 29.99 5.44 -11.72
N LYS A 511 30.88 6.08 -10.96
CA LYS A 511 31.62 5.43 -9.87
C LYS A 511 30.68 5.01 -8.74
N ALA A 512 29.75 5.88 -8.36
CA ALA A 512 28.75 5.60 -7.34
C ALA A 512 27.79 4.47 -7.74
N LEU A 513 27.34 4.43 -9.00
CA LEU A 513 26.54 3.33 -9.56
C LEU A 513 27.25 1.99 -9.45
N ARG A 514 28.54 1.91 -9.83
CA ARG A 514 29.34 0.67 -9.65
C ARG A 514 29.45 0.27 -8.18
N SER A 515 29.67 1.23 -7.28
CA SER A 515 29.72 0.96 -5.84
C SER A 515 28.36 0.48 -5.31
N ASN A 516 27.24 0.97 -5.84
CA ASN A 516 25.90 0.53 -5.46
C ASN A 516 25.64 -0.90 -5.90
N VAL A 517 26.09 -1.28 -7.12
CA VAL A 517 26.01 -2.67 -7.60
C VAL A 517 26.85 -3.61 -6.72
N GLN A 518 28.04 -3.19 -6.27
CA GLN A 518 28.83 -3.97 -5.31
C GLN A 518 28.13 -4.13 -3.96
N ALA A 519 27.49 -3.06 -3.47
CA ALA A 519 26.68 -3.15 -2.25
C ALA A 519 25.49 -4.09 -2.44
N PHE A 520 24.83 -4.05 -3.61
CA PHE A 520 23.75 -4.95 -3.97
C PHE A 520 24.17 -6.42 -3.96
N THR A 521 25.28 -6.77 -4.61
CA THR A 521 25.80 -8.15 -4.59
C THR A 521 26.21 -8.59 -3.19
N GLY A 522 26.79 -7.69 -2.40
CA GLY A 522 27.05 -7.90 -0.98
C GLY A 522 25.79 -8.27 -0.19
N ARG A 523 24.70 -7.52 -0.38
CA ARG A 523 23.39 -7.82 0.24
C ARG A 523 22.84 -9.17 -0.20
N LEU A 524 22.91 -9.52 -1.48
CA LEU A 524 22.47 -10.83 -1.99
C LEU A 524 23.21 -11.99 -1.31
N ARG A 525 24.52 -11.81 -1.03
CA ARG A 525 25.33 -12.76 -0.27
C ARG A 525 24.90 -12.86 1.19
N GLU A 526 24.65 -11.72 1.85
CA GLU A 526 24.18 -11.69 3.25
C GLU A 526 22.84 -12.42 3.45
N ILE A 527 21.90 -12.30 2.51
CA ILE A 527 20.59 -12.95 2.60
C ILE A 527 20.59 -14.40 2.06
N GLY A 528 21.73 -14.90 1.59
CA GLY A 528 21.91 -16.28 1.15
C GLY A 528 21.31 -16.63 -0.21
N PHE A 529 21.14 -15.65 -1.10
CA PHE A 529 20.60 -15.86 -2.47
C PHE A 529 21.70 -15.86 -3.54
N TYR A 530 22.98 -15.80 -3.15
CA TYR A 530 24.09 -15.59 -4.08
C TYR A 530 25.12 -16.73 -3.97
N ARG A 531 25.49 -17.33 -5.10
CA ARG A 531 26.56 -18.33 -5.20
C ARG A 531 27.68 -17.81 -6.11
N ASP A 532 28.88 -17.68 -5.57
CA ASP A 532 30.09 -17.36 -6.35
C ASP A 532 30.61 -18.64 -6.99
N LEU A 533 30.39 -18.80 -8.30
CA LEU A 533 30.91 -19.94 -9.06
C LEU A 533 32.30 -19.66 -9.66
N SER A 534 32.68 -18.39 -9.87
CA SER A 534 34.04 -17.96 -10.22
C SER A 534 34.19 -16.42 -10.16
N ASP A 535 35.43 -15.91 -10.25
CA ASP A 535 35.75 -14.46 -10.32
C ASP A 535 35.17 -13.74 -11.56
N ALA A 536 34.67 -14.47 -12.56
CA ALA A 536 34.04 -13.89 -13.72
C ALA A 536 32.58 -13.50 -13.44
N TYR A 537 32.27 -12.21 -13.53
CA TYR A 537 30.92 -11.63 -13.35
C TYR A 537 29.81 -12.36 -14.15
N VAL A 538 30.14 -12.95 -15.30
CA VAL A 538 29.21 -13.70 -16.16
C VAL A 538 28.72 -15.01 -15.53
N THR A 539 29.45 -15.56 -14.54
CA THR A 539 29.13 -16.83 -13.86
C THR A 539 28.39 -16.64 -12.54
N GLN A 540 28.11 -15.40 -12.15
CA GLN A 540 27.50 -15.06 -10.87
C GLN A 540 25.97 -15.12 -10.97
N THR A 541 25.36 -16.06 -10.25
CA THR A 541 23.91 -16.29 -10.29
C THR A 541 23.24 -16.14 -8.93
N VAL A 542 22.01 -15.69 -9.00
CA VAL A 542 21.05 -15.69 -7.91
C VAL A 542 20.38 -17.06 -7.89
N VAL A 543 20.44 -17.74 -6.75
CA VAL A 543 19.93 -19.09 -6.58
C VAL A 543 18.61 -19.05 -5.81
N PRO A 544 17.55 -19.76 -6.26
CA PRO A 544 16.32 -19.87 -5.51
C PRO A 544 16.55 -20.51 -4.14
N ARG A 545 15.98 -19.92 -3.08
CA ARG A 545 16.02 -20.52 -1.74
C ARG A 545 15.21 -21.82 -1.67
N TYR A 546 14.09 -21.87 -2.38
CA TYR A 546 13.22 -23.03 -2.45
C TYR A 546 13.27 -23.57 -3.87
N THR A 547 13.66 -24.83 -4.04
CA THR A 547 13.70 -25.47 -5.36
C THR A 547 12.34 -26.07 -5.68
N ILE A 548 11.72 -25.59 -6.76
CA ILE A 548 10.49 -26.11 -7.33
C ILE A 548 10.80 -26.54 -8.76
N GLU A 549 10.59 -27.83 -9.03
CA GLU A 549 11.03 -28.48 -10.26
C GLU A 549 10.34 -27.91 -11.51
N GLU A 550 11.17 -27.60 -12.52
CA GLU A 550 10.77 -27.44 -13.92
C GLU A 550 10.60 -28.86 -14.47
N LYS A 551 9.40 -29.21 -14.95
CA LYS A 551 9.04 -30.57 -15.38
C LYS A 551 10.17 -31.33 -16.10
N THR A 552 10.48 -32.55 -15.66
CA THR A 552 11.38 -33.47 -16.39
C THR A 552 10.66 -34.06 -17.60
N GLU A 553 10.94 -33.59 -18.82
CA GLU A 553 10.59 -34.36 -20.02
C GLU A 553 11.57 -35.54 -20.17
N GLY A 554 11.17 -36.73 -19.68
CA GLY A 554 11.86 -37.97 -20.05
C GLY A 554 11.86 -39.10 -19.01
N ALA A 555 10.77 -39.85 -18.93
CA ALA A 555 10.85 -41.30 -18.74
C ALA A 555 9.89 -41.95 -19.75
N ARG A 556 10.38 -42.15 -20.97
CA ARG A 556 9.80 -43.17 -21.85
C ARG A 556 10.18 -44.53 -21.26
N THR A 557 9.18 -45.29 -20.83
CA THR A 557 9.22 -46.76 -20.87
C THR A 557 8.13 -47.21 -21.82
#